data_AF-A0A1X2KLY5-F1
#
_entry.id   AF-A0A1X2KLY5-F1
#
_cell.length_a   1.000
_cell.length_b   1.000
_cell.length_c   1.000
_cell.angle_alpha   90.00
_cell.angle_beta   90.00
_cell.angle_gamma   90.00
#
_symmetry.space_group_name_H-M   'P 1'
#
loop_
_entity.id
_entity.type
_entity.pdbx_description
1 polymer ?
#
loop_
_entity_poly.entity_id
_entity_poly.type
_entity_poly.pdbx_seq_one_letter_code
_entity_poly.pdbx_strand_id
1 'polypeptide(L)'
;MSTQSGPGSPVQINSQRPPPFKLIAVAVLVVCALVLALVYGQFRGAFTEKTRLTMIAARAGLVMDPGSKVTYNGVEIGRVGSIA
;
A
#
# COMPACT_ATOMS: atom_id res chain seq x y z
N MET A 1 11.02 -78.39 18.09
CA MET A 1 11.20 -77.80 16.75
C MET A 1 10.33 -76.56 16.67
N SER A 2 10.94 -75.41 16.89
CA SER A 2 10.34 -74.08 16.91
C SER A 2 10.08 -73.59 15.48
N THR A 3 8.99 -72.87 15.25
CA THR A 3 8.98 -71.63 14.45
C THR A 3 7.62 -70.95 14.52
N GLN A 4 7.61 -69.82 15.23
CA GLN A 4 6.58 -68.79 15.20
C GLN A 4 6.89 -67.88 13.99
N SER A 5 5.92 -67.57 13.12
CA SER A 5 6.06 -66.49 12.12
C SER A 5 4.68 -66.04 11.64
N GLY A 6 3.96 -65.31 12.49
CA GLY A 6 2.80 -64.51 12.05
C GLY A 6 3.29 -63.23 11.36
N PRO A 7 2.70 -62.82 10.23
CA PRO A 7 3.14 -61.64 9.51
C PRO A 7 2.84 -60.39 10.35
N GLY A 8 3.87 -59.59 10.61
CA GLY A 8 3.76 -58.34 11.35
C GLY A 8 2.76 -57.40 10.69
N SER A 9 1.92 -56.76 11.51
CA SER A 9 0.95 -55.76 11.09
C SER A 9 1.63 -54.66 10.25
N PRO A 10 1.05 -54.25 9.12
CA PRO A 10 1.64 -53.17 8.32
C PRO A 10 1.59 -51.90 9.16
N VAL A 11 2.76 -51.31 9.40
CA VAL A 11 2.91 -49.98 10.00
C VAL A 11 2.08 -49.00 9.18
N GLN A 12 1.01 -48.47 9.78
CA GLN A 12 0.16 -47.46 9.16
C GLN A 12 0.94 -46.14 9.12
N ILE A 13 1.49 -45.80 7.95
CA ILE A 13 2.20 -44.55 7.73
C ILE A 13 1.15 -43.45 7.58
N ASN A 14 0.85 -42.76 8.69
CA ASN A 14 -0.08 -41.63 8.68
C ASN A 14 0.48 -40.52 7.79
N SER A 15 -0.17 -40.31 6.63
CA SER A 15 0.22 -39.26 5.69
C SER A 15 -0.10 -37.89 6.29
N GLN A 16 0.94 -37.21 6.75
CA GLN A 16 0.85 -35.86 7.30
C GLN A 16 0.41 -34.92 6.17
N ARG A 17 -0.88 -34.53 6.15
CA ARG A 17 -1.40 -33.51 5.23
C ARG A 17 -0.66 -32.20 5.51
N PRO A 18 0.17 -31.68 4.60
CA PRO A 18 0.84 -30.41 4.84
C PRO A 18 -0.23 -29.31 4.87
N PRO A 19 -0.29 -28.48 5.92
CA PRO A 19 -1.19 -27.34 5.94
C PRO A 19 -0.78 -26.35 4.82
N PRO A 20 -1.72 -25.54 4.30
CA PRO A 20 -1.50 -24.74 3.09
C PRO A 20 -0.69 -23.46 3.39
N PHE A 21 0.57 -23.61 3.83
CA PHE A 21 1.47 -22.52 4.15
C PHE A 21 1.67 -21.51 3.01
N LYS A 22 1.58 -21.98 1.76
CA LYS A 22 1.67 -21.12 0.56
C LYS A 22 0.54 -20.08 0.51
N LEU A 23 -0.69 -20.45 0.87
CA LEU A 23 -1.82 -19.53 0.89
C LEU A 23 -1.66 -18.48 2.00
N ILE A 24 -1.18 -18.90 3.18
CA ILE A 24 -0.92 -18.00 4.30
C ILE A 24 0.16 -16.98 3.92
N ALA A 25 1.26 -17.43 3.30
CA ALA A 25 2.34 -16.55 2.86
C ALA A 25 1.85 -15.51 1.84
N VAL A 26 1.04 -15.92 0.86
CA VAL A 26 0.45 -15.00 -0.12
C VAL A 26 -0.49 -14.01 0.56
N ALA A 27 -1.35 -14.46 1.47
CA ALA A 27 -2.27 -13.58 2.20
C ALA A 27 -1.50 -12.51 3.00
N VAL A 28 -0.46 -12.91 3.73
CA VAL A 28 0.38 -11.98 4.50
C VAL A 28 1.08 -10.97 3.57
N LEU A 29 1.60 -11.42 2.43
CA LEU A 29 2.24 -10.53 1.46
C LEU A 29 1.28 -9.48 0.90
N VAL A 30 0.06 -9.88 0.56
CA VAL A 30 -1.00 -8.96 0.09
C VAL A 30 -1.34 -7.94 1.17
N VAL A 31 -1.51 -8.37 2.42
CA VAL A 31 -1.80 -7.46 3.55
C VAL A 31 -0.66 -6.47 3.74
N CYS A 32 0.60 -6.92 3.75
CA CYS A 32 1.76 -6.03 3.84
C CYS A 32 1.82 -5.02 2.69
N ALA A 33 1.56 -5.45 1.46
CA ALA A 33 1.53 -4.56 0.30
C ALA A 33 0.42 -3.50 0.42
N LEU A 34 -0.76 -3.89 0.90
CA LEU A 34 -1.87 -2.96 1.17
C LEU A 34 -1.50 -1.92 2.22
N VAL A 35 -0.91 -2.35 3.34
CA VAL A 35 -0.47 -1.44 4.41
C VAL A 35 0.58 -0.47 3.88
N LEU A 36 1.59 -0.94 3.14
CA LEU A 36 2.61 -0.10 2.53
C LEU A 36 2.00 0.91 1.55
N ALA A 37 1.05 0.50 0.70
CA ALA A 37 0.38 1.37 -0.24
C ALA A 37 -0.45 2.45 0.46
N LEU A 38 -1.18 2.10 1.52
CA LEU A 38 -1.95 3.06 2.32
C LEU A 38 -1.02 4.06 3.01
N VAL A 39 0.03 3.59 3.66
CA VAL A 39 1.03 4.45 4.31
C VAL A 39 1.67 5.39 3.29
N TYR A 40 2.09 4.86 2.15
CA TYR A 40 2.65 5.67 1.07
C TYR A 40 1.66 6.74 0.57
N GLY A 41 0.39 6.37 0.36
CA GLY A 41 -0.67 7.31 -0.03
C GLY A 41 -0.94 8.39 1.02
N GLN A 42 -0.94 8.03 2.31
CA GLN A 42 -1.09 8.96 3.42
C GLN A 42 0.04 10.00 3.43
N PHE A 43 1.30 9.55 3.34
CA PHE A 43 2.45 10.46 3.30
C PHE A 43 2.49 11.33 2.04
N ARG A 44 1.95 10.87 0.91
CA ARG A 44 1.85 11.68 -0.31
C ARG A 44 0.68 12.66 -0.31
N GLY A 45 -0.12 12.68 0.76
CA GLY A 45 -1.30 13.53 0.88
C GLY A 45 -2.41 13.13 -0.10
N ALA A 46 -2.48 11.84 -0.46
CA ALA A 46 -3.54 11.33 -1.35
C ALA A 46 -4.94 11.44 -0.73
N PHE A 47 -5.01 11.52 0.60
CA PHE A 47 -6.27 11.63 1.36
C PHE A 47 -6.59 13.08 1.78
N THR A 48 -5.78 14.05 1.36
CA THR A 48 -6.07 15.48 1.58
C THR A 48 -6.84 16.00 0.37
N GLU A 49 -8.10 16.38 0.56
CA GLU A 49 -8.88 17.03 -0.50
C GLU A 49 -8.20 18.34 -0.94
N LYS A 50 -8.00 18.48 -2.25
CA LYS A 50 -7.42 19.68 -2.87
C LYS A 50 -8.49 20.38 -3.69
N THR A 51 -8.95 21.54 -3.21
CA THR A 51 -9.87 22.38 -3.97
C THR A 51 -9.11 23.20 -5.00
N ARG A 52 -9.48 23.09 -6.27
CA ARG A 52 -8.91 23.92 -7.33
C ARG A 52 -9.56 25.30 -7.29
N LEU A 53 -8.76 26.33 -7.10
CA LEU A 53 -9.18 27.73 -7.13
C LEU A 53 -8.61 28.41 -8.37
N THR A 54 -9.41 29.24 -9.03
CA THR A 54 -8.98 30.06 -10.17
C THR A 54 -8.96 31.52 -9.74
N MET A 55 -7.81 32.17 -9.89
CA MET A 55 -7.63 33.58 -9.59
C MET A 55 -7.48 34.37 -10.90
N ILE A 56 -8.16 35.51 -10.98
CA ILE A 56 -8.04 36.43 -12.13
C ILE A 56 -7.19 37.61 -11.68
N ALA A 57 -6.12 37.88 -12.43
CA ALA A 57 -5.26 39.04 -12.23
C ALA A 57 -5.00 39.70 -13.58
N ALA A 58 -4.96 41.04 -13.62
CA ALA A 58 -4.67 41.78 -14.85
C ALA A 58 -3.25 41.52 -15.40
N ARG A 59 -2.35 40.98 -14.57
CA ARG A 59 -0.96 40.69 -14.90
C ARG A 59 -0.44 39.59 -13.98
N ALA A 60 0.14 38.54 -14.55
CA ALA A 60 1.02 37.64 -13.80
C ALA A 60 2.28 38.44 -13.43
N GLY A 61 2.40 38.83 -12.16
CA GLY A 61 3.63 39.44 -11.66
C GLY A 61 4.81 38.46 -11.77
N LEU A 62 6.05 38.94 -11.60
CA LEU A 62 7.31 38.18 -11.66
C LEU A 62 7.42 36.97 -10.67
N VAL A 63 6.33 36.59 -10.00
CA VAL A 63 6.28 35.58 -8.93
C VAL A 63 5.19 34.54 -9.18
N MET A 64 4.40 34.67 -10.26
CA MET A 64 3.26 33.79 -10.56
C MET A 64 3.62 32.58 -11.44
N ASP A 65 4.79 31.98 -11.24
CA ASP A 65 5.20 30.78 -11.98
C ASP A 65 4.49 29.50 -11.47
N PRO A 66 4.35 28.47 -12.33
CA PRO A 66 3.85 27.16 -11.89
C PRO A 66 4.73 26.61 -10.76
N GLY A 67 4.10 26.16 -9.68
CA GLY A 67 4.79 25.69 -8.48
C GLY A 67 5.13 26.77 -7.46
N SER A 68 4.91 28.05 -7.76
CA SER A 68 5.01 29.14 -6.78
C SER A 68 4.04 28.91 -5.61
N LYS A 69 4.48 29.25 -4.40
CA LYS A 69 3.66 29.16 -3.20
C LYS A 69 2.48 30.15 -3.26
N VAL A 70 1.32 29.68 -2.83
CA VAL A 70 0.11 30.49 -2.67
C VAL A 70 -0.13 30.65 -1.18
N THR A 71 -0.26 31.89 -0.72
CA THR A 71 -0.49 32.20 0.69
C THR A 71 -1.86 32.82 0.90
N TYR A 72 -2.47 32.53 2.04
CA TYR A 72 -3.69 33.16 2.54
C TYR A 72 -3.40 33.70 3.94
N ASN A 73 -3.60 35.00 4.16
CA ASN A 73 -3.27 35.68 5.42
C ASN A 73 -1.84 35.39 5.93
N GLY A 74 -0.87 35.24 5.01
CA GLY A 74 0.52 34.94 5.35
C GLY A 74 0.86 33.46 5.53
N VAL A 75 -0.11 32.55 5.51
CA VAL A 75 0.08 31.10 5.63
C VAL A 75 0.06 30.44 4.27
N GLU A 76 1.00 29.52 3.97
CA GLU A 76 1.01 28.75 2.72
C GLU A 76 -0.18 27.77 2.68
N ILE A 77 -1.01 27.90 1.64
CA ILE A 77 -2.19 27.05 1.43
C ILE A 77 -2.03 26.09 0.24
N GLY A 78 -1.03 26.29 -0.61
CA GLY A 78 -0.83 25.46 -1.78
C GLY A 78 0.18 26.03 -2.76
N ARG A 79 0.15 25.52 -4.00
CA ARG A 79 1.04 25.94 -5.09
C ARG A 79 0.25 26.23 -6.35
N VAL A 80 0.77 27.11 -7.20
CA VAL A 80 0.17 27.43 -8.50
C VAL A 80 0.24 26.20 -9.42
N GLY A 81 -0.92 25.76 -9.92
CA GLY A 81 -1.01 24.59 -10.79
C GLY A 81 -0.79 24.90 -12.27
N SER A 82 -1.49 25.90 -12.79
CA SER A 82 -1.42 26.32 -14.18
C SER A 82 -1.69 27.81 -14.30
N ILE A 83 -0.99 28.47 -15.23
CA ILE A 83 -1.26 29.83 -15.67
C ILE A 83 -1.64 29.75 -17.16
N ALA A 84 -2.70 30.45 -17.54
CA ALA A 84 -3.19 30.55 -18.92
C ALA A 84 -3.00 31.99 -19.43
#